data_AF-A0A947BLI4-F1
#
_entry.id   AF-A0A947BLI4-F1
#
_cell.length_a   1.000
_cell.length_b   1.000
_cell.length_c   1.000
_cell.angle_alpha   90.00
_cell.angle_beta   90.00
_cell.angle_gamma   90.00
#
_symmetry.space_group_name_H-M   'P 1'
#
loop_
_entity.id
_entity.type
_entity.pdbx_description
1 polymer ?
#
loop_
_entity_poly.entity_id
_entity_poly.type
_entity_poly.pdbx_seq_one_letter_code
_entity_poly.pdbx_strand_id
1 'polypeptide(L)'
;VSDYLKQHGKYPSFYGAQSYDAIMLIKSAVEATGGNLKDKDAVRKALMAADYDSVRGRYTYGNNHMPIQNFYLREVVEDSEGRWTTKIVKTVYENHQDLHASKCKM
;
A
#
# COMPACT_ATOMS: atom_id res chain seq x y z
N VAL A 1 6.05 10.25 -6.47
CA VAL A 1 7.52 10.03 -6.32
C VAL A 1 8.31 11.30 -6.62
N SER A 2 8.00 12.01 -7.71
CA SER A 2 8.72 13.22 -8.12
C SER A 2 8.87 14.28 -7.03
N ASP A 3 7.82 14.55 -6.25
CA ASP A 3 7.89 15.57 -5.18
C ASP A 3 8.82 15.15 -4.03
N TYR A 4 8.80 13.87 -3.64
CA TYR A 4 9.72 13.34 -2.65
C TYR A 4 11.18 13.45 -3.11
N LEU A 5 11.44 13.11 -4.38
CA LEU A 5 12.77 13.22 -4.98
C LEU A 5 13.24 14.69 -5.02
N LYS A 6 12.37 15.63 -5.41
CA LYS A 6 12.67 17.07 -5.39
C LYS A 6 13.00 17.57 -3.99
N GLN A 7 12.25 17.12 -2.98
CA GLN A 7 12.41 17.59 -1.60
C GLN A 7 13.62 16.99 -0.90
N HIS A 8 13.94 15.72 -1.18
CA HIS A 8 14.92 14.95 -0.40
C HIS A 8 16.15 14.51 -1.20
N GLY A 9 16.21 14.74 -2.51
CA GLY A 9 17.33 14.36 -3.37
C GLY A 9 17.53 12.85 -3.55
N LYS A 10 16.56 12.03 -3.10
CA LYS A 10 16.61 10.56 -3.20
C LYS A 10 15.22 9.96 -3.38
N TYR A 11 15.15 8.75 -3.92
CA TYR A 11 13.90 7.99 -3.98
C TYR A 11 13.41 7.63 -2.56
N PRO A 12 12.07 7.56 -2.36
CA PRO A 12 11.54 7.06 -1.10
C PRO A 12 11.91 5.60 -0.91
N SER A 13 12.23 5.21 0.33
CA SER A 13 12.36 3.80 0.66
C SER A 13 11.00 3.10 0.56
N PHE A 14 11.02 1.77 0.49
CA PHE A 14 9.80 0.97 0.58
C PHE A 14 8.98 1.30 1.84
N TYR A 15 9.64 1.48 2.99
CA TYR A 15 8.99 1.90 4.23
C TYR A 15 8.40 3.32 4.14
N GLY A 16 9.05 4.24 3.43
CA GLY A 16 8.50 5.57 3.16
C GLY A 16 7.20 5.51 2.36
N ALA A 17 7.15 4.66 1.33
CA ALA A 17 5.93 4.42 0.56
C ALA A 17 4.82 3.79 1.44
N GLN A 18 5.15 2.83 2.31
CA GLN A 18 4.20 2.21 3.22
C GLN A 18 3.60 3.22 4.22
N SER A 19 4.42 4.09 4.80
CA SER A 19 3.94 5.13 5.72
C SER A 19 3.05 6.15 5.01
N TYR A 20 3.36 6.50 3.76
CA TYR A 20 2.52 7.37 2.94
C TYR A 20 1.16 6.72 2.65
N ASP A 21 1.13 5.45 2.24
CA ASP A 21 -0.12 4.73 2.07
C ASP A 21 -0.94 4.62 3.35
N ALA A 22 -0.28 4.37 4.49
CA ALA A 22 -0.97 4.22 5.78
C ALA A 22 -1.74 5.49 6.17
N ILE A 23 -1.15 6.68 5.98
CA ILE A 23 -1.86 7.94 6.28
C ILE A 23 -3.00 8.20 5.30
N MET A 24 -2.84 7.83 4.03
CA MET A 24 -3.89 7.97 3.01
C MET A 24 -5.06 7.01 3.27
N LEU A 25 -4.78 5.79 3.74
CA LEU A 25 -5.79 4.84 4.19
C LEU A 25 -6.56 5.35 5.42
N ILE A 26 -5.85 5.92 6.41
CA ILE A 26 -6.49 6.52 7.58
C ILE A 26 -7.37 7.70 7.16
N LYS A 27 -6.86 8.56 6.26
CA LYS A 27 -7.61 9.69 5.70
C LYS A 27 -8.90 9.22 5.04
N SER A 28 -8.85 8.22 4.16
CA SER A 28 -10.05 7.75 3.47
C SER A 28 -11.08 7.17 4.44
N ALA A 29 -10.65 6.49 5.50
CA ALA A 29 -11.55 6.01 6.55
C ALA A 29 -12.20 7.15 7.36
N VAL A 30 -11.44 8.20 7.71
CA VAL A 30 -11.97 9.40 8.39
C VAL A 30 -13.01 10.09 7.50
N GLU A 31 -12.72 10.26 6.21
CA GLU A 31 -13.63 10.87 5.24
C GLU A 31 -14.91 10.04 5.05
N ALA A 32 -14.77 8.73 4.85
CA ALA A 32 -15.90 7.81 4.67
C ALA A 32 -16.83 7.69 5.90
N THR A 33 -16.30 7.97 7.10
CA THR A 33 -17.08 7.96 8.35
C THR A 33 -17.60 9.35 8.73
N GLY A 34 -17.39 10.38 7.90
CA GLY A 34 -17.74 11.76 8.23
C GLY A 34 -17.07 12.26 9.51
N GLY A 35 -15.90 11.70 9.85
CA GLY A 35 -15.17 12.00 11.09
C GLY A 35 -15.69 11.31 12.36
N ASN A 36 -16.74 10.47 12.30
CA ASN A 36 -17.22 9.74 13.47
C ASN A 36 -16.32 8.54 13.82
N LEU A 37 -15.25 8.79 14.56
CA LEU A 37 -14.28 7.75 14.97
C LEU A 37 -14.71 6.94 16.20
N LYS A 38 -15.89 7.23 16.78
CA LYS A 38 -16.44 6.50 17.92
C LYS A 38 -17.09 5.20 17.48
N ASP A 39 -17.67 5.15 16.29
CA ASP A 39 -18.19 3.92 15.69
C ASP A 39 -17.02 3.09 15.14
N LYS A 40 -16.52 2.16 15.97
CA LYS A 40 -15.37 1.32 15.62
C LYS A 40 -15.67 0.31 14.52
N ASP A 41 -16.92 -0.11 14.38
CA ASP A 41 -17.33 -1.01 13.30
C ASP A 41 -17.33 -0.28 11.95
N ALA A 42 -17.88 0.94 11.91
CA ALA A 42 -17.83 1.77 10.72
C ALA A 42 -16.40 2.11 10.32
N VAL A 43 -15.54 2.48 11.28
CA VAL A 43 -14.11 2.76 11.00
C VAL A 43 -13.40 1.52 10.47
N ARG A 44 -13.59 0.34 11.08
CA ARG A 44 -12.99 -0.91 10.57
C ARG A 44 -13.46 -1.22 9.15
N LYS A 45 -14.76 -1.08 8.88
CA LYS A 45 -15.31 -1.29 7.54
C LYS A 45 -14.70 -0.33 6.51
N ALA A 46 -14.54 0.95 6.87
CA ALA A 46 -13.96 1.96 5.99
C ALA A 46 -12.47 1.69 5.72
N LEU A 47 -11.69 1.30 6.73
CA LEU A 47 -10.30 0.88 6.54
C LEU A 47 -10.20 -0.36 5.63
N MET A 48 -11.09 -1.34 5.83
CA MET A 48 -11.12 -2.55 5.01
C MET A 48 -11.51 -2.31 3.55
N ALA A 49 -12.16 -1.18 3.25
CA ALA A 49 -12.49 -0.81 1.88
C ALA A 49 -11.25 -0.37 1.07
N ALA A 50 -10.20 0.11 1.75
CA ALA A 50 -8.97 0.60 1.12
C ALA A 50 -9.21 1.60 -0.03
N ASP A 51 -10.21 2.47 0.12
CA ASP A 51 -10.66 3.39 -0.93
C ASP A 51 -9.77 4.63 -1.02
N TYR A 52 -8.56 4.44 -1.56
CA TYR A 52 -7.60 5.51 -1.82
C TYR A 52 -6.63 5.09 -2.92
N ASP A 53 -6.00 6.07 -3.56
CA ASP A 53 -4.98 5.83 -4.59
C ASP A 53 -3.65 5.44 -3.95
N SER A 54 -3.49 4.16 -3.68
CA SER A 54 -2.28 3.62 -3.08
C SER A 54 -1.09 3.66 -4.04
N VAL A 55 0.09 4.05 -3.55
CA VAL A 55 1.30 4.17 -4.40
C VAL A 55 1.87 2.83 -4.85
N ARG A 56 1.41 1.72 -4.25
CA ARG A 56 1.70 0.34 -4.69
C ARG A 56 0.71 -0.19 -5.75
N GLY A 57 -0.32 0.59 -6.07
CA GLY A 57 -1.45 0.16 -6.90
C GLY A 57 -2.63 -0.39 -6.08
N ARG A 58 -3.73 -0.71 -6.78
CA ARG A 58 -4.96 -1.20 -6.15
C ARG A 58 -4.74 -2.56 -5.47
N TYR A 59 -5.32 -2.71 -4.28
CA TYR A 59 -5.35 -3.96 -3.52
C TYR A 59 -6.67 -4.07 -2.76
N THR A 60 -6.98 -5.27 -2.25
CA THR A 60 -8.09 -5.50 -1.32
C THR A 60 -7.57 -6.20 -0.07
N TYR A 61 -8.39 -6.33 0.97
CA TYR A 61 -8.01 -7.08 2.16
C TYR A 61 -8.63 -8.48 2.17
N GLY A 62 -7.84 -9.46 2.58
CA GLY A 62 -8.31 -10.81 2.88
C GLY A 62 -9.04 -10.88 4.20
N ASN A 63 -9.59 -12.06 4.50
CA ASN A 63 -10.31 -12.32 5.75
C ASN A 63 -9.45 -12.10 6.99
N ASN A 64 -8.12 -12.14 6.88
CA ASN A 64 -7.14 -11.93 7.95
C ASN A 64 -6.60 -10.50 8.03
N HIS A 65 -7.24 -9.53 7.36
CA HIS A 65 -6.80 -8.13 7.24
C HIS A 65 -5.40 -7.96 6.61
N MET A 66 -4.88 -8.98 5.92
CA MET A 66 -3.68 -8.85 5.08
C MET A 66 -4.07 -8.41 3.67
N PRO A 67 -3.26 -7.55 3.01
CA PRO A 67 -3.52 -7.16 1.63
C PRO A 67 -3.43 -8.36 0.67
N ILE A 68 -4.46 -8.52 -0.16
CA ILE A 68 -4.45 -9.28 -1.40
C ILE A 68 -3.92 -8.35 -2.47
N GLN A 69 -2.72 -8.63 -2.98
CA GLN A 69 -2.01 -7.70 -3.87
C GLN A 69 -1.10 -8.43 -4.85
N ASN A 70 -0.65 -7.71 -5.86
CA ASN A 70 0.35 -8.21 -6.79
C ASN A 70 1.73 -8.30 -6.13
N PHE A 71 2.52 -9.29 -6.54
CA PHE A 71 3.93 -9.42 -6.18
C PHE A 71 4.79 -9.31 -7.43
N TYR A 72 5.86 -8.53 -7.36
CA TYR A 72 6.68 -8.18 -8.51
C TYR A 72 8.11 -8.69 -8.38
N LEU A 73 8.64 -9.23 -9.48
CA LEU A 73 10.08 -9.40 -9.64
C LEU A 73 10.67 -8.02 -9.93
N ARG A 74 11.73 -7.67 -9.19
CA ARG A 74 12.42 -6.39 -9.33
C ARG A 74 13.90 -6.59 -9.58
N GLU A 75 14.46 -5.73 -10.41
CA GLU A 75 15.89 -5.67 -10.72
C GLU A 75 16.45 -4.34 -10.25
N VAL A 76 17.63 -4.36 -9.64
CA VAL A 76 18.37 -3.15 -9.28
C VAL A 76 18.95 -2.53 -10.55
N VAL A 77 18.68 -1.25 -10.76
CA VAL A 77 19.12 -0.50 -11.93
C VAL A 77 19.63 0.87 -11.53
N GLU A 78 20.44 1.48 -12.39
CA GLU A 78 20.83 2.88 -12.31
C GLU A 78 19.88 3.70 -13.19
N ASP A 79 19.37 4.82 -12.67
CA ASP A 79 18.55 5.75 -13.47
C ASP A 79 19.42 6.67 -14.36
N SER A 80 18.78 7.54 -15.14
CA SER A 80 19.50 8.47 -16.05
C SER A 80 20.37 9.52 -15.35
N GLU A 81 20.22 9.67 -14.02
CA GLU A 81 20.98 10.61 -13.20
C GLU A 81 22.01 9.89 -12.31
N GLY A 82 22.26 8.60 -12.54
CA GLY A 82 23.24 7.81 -11.80
C GLY A 82 22.77 7.28 -10.44
N ARG A 83 21.46 7.32 -10.17
CA ARG A 83 20.89 6.88 -8.88
C ARG A 83 20.43 5.43 -8.94
N TRP A 84 20.82 4.64 -7.94
CA TRP A 84 20.36 3.27 -7.78
C TRP A 84 18.88 3.22 -7.38
N THR A 85 18.12 2.39 -8.08
CA THR A 85 16.69 2.15 -7.84
C THR A 85 16.31 0.73 -8.26
N THR A 86 15.02 0.39 -8.18
CA THR A 86 14.50 -0.89 -8.69
C THR A 86 13.47 -0.65 -9.78
N LYS A 87 13.55 -1.42 -10.87
CA LYS A 87 12.47 -1.49 -11.87
C LYS A 87 11.66 -2.77 -11.71
N ILE A 88 10.37 -2.72 -12.03
CA ILE A 88 9.53 -3.92 -12.13
C ILE A 88 9.89 -4.64 -13.43
N VAL A 89 10.26 -5.92 -13.32
CA VAL A 89 10.55 -6.79 -14.47
C VAL A 89 9.30 -7.53 -14.92
N LYS A 90 8.54 -8.09 -13.97
CA LYS A 90 7.26 -8.75 -14.22
C LYS A 90 6.43 -8.86 -12.94
N THR A 91 5.12 -9.04 -13.11
CA THR A 91 4.23 -9.53 -12.05
C THR A 91 4.43 -11.04 -11.92
N VAL A 92 4.77 -11.49 -10.72
CA VAL A 92 5.00 -12.92 -10.39
C VAL A 92 3.71 -13.56 -9.89
N TYR A 93 2.94 -12.82 -9.07
CA TYR A 93 1.62 -13.22 -8.63
C TYR A 93 0.67 -12.04 -8.77
N GLU A 94 -0.54 -12.33 -9.26
CA GLU A 94 -1.63 -11.36 -9.31
C GLU A 94 -2.59 -11.59 -8.15
N ASN A 95 -3.02 -10.52 -7.47
CA ASN A 95 -3.99 -10.58 -6.37
C ASN A 95 -3.74 -11.75 -5.40
N HIS A 96 -2.50 -11.90 -4.92
CA HIS A 96 -2.10 -13.05 -4.11
C HIS A 96 -2.62 -12.92 -2.69
N GLN A 97 -3.43 -13.89 -2.27
CA GLN A 97 -3.90 -14.03 -0.90
C GLN A 97 -2.80 -14.63 -0.01
N ASP A 98 -2.65 -14.10 1.20
CA ASP A 98 -1.77 -14.68 2.23
C ASP A 98 -2.04 -16.19 2.44
N LEU A 99 -0.98 -17.00 2.40
CA LEU A 99 -1.04 -18.47 2.47
C LEU A 99 -1.57 -19.00 3.82
N HIS A 100 -1.66 -18.14 4.84
CA HIS A 100 -2.14 -18.50 6.18
C HIS A 100 -3.49 -17.87 6.52
N ALA A 101 -4.14 -17.22 5.55
CA ALA A 101 -5.42 -16.57 5.75
C ALA A 101 -6.50 -17.52 6.29
N SER A 102 -6.50 -18.78 5.85
CA SER A 102 -7.40 -19.83 6.35
C SER A 102 -7.14 -20.27 7.80
N LYS A 103 -5.94 -19.98 8.34
CA LYS A 103 -5.58 -20.28 9.74
C LYS A 103 -5.99 -19.15 10.69
N CYS A 104 -6.36 -17.99 10.17
CA CYS A 104 -6.79 -16.84 10.95
C CYS A 104 -8.28 -16.96 11.30
N LYS A 105 -8.58 -17.17 12.58
CA LYS A 105 -9.95 -17.17 13.11
C LYS A 105 -10.25 -15.80 13.71
N MET A 106 -10.74 -14.88 12.88
CA MET A 106 -11.25 -13.58 13.32
C MET A 106 -12.76 -13.55 13.33
#